data_AF-A0A812L0X2-F1
#
_entry.id   AF-A0A812L0X2-F1
#
_cell.length_a   1.000
_cell.length_b   1.000
_cell.length_c   1.000
_cell.angle_alpha   90.00
_cell.angle_beta   90.00
_cell.angle_gamma   90.00
#
_symmetry.space_group_name_H-M   'P 1'
#
loop_
_entity.id
_entity.type
_entity.pdbx_description
1 polymer ?
#
loop_
_entity_poly.entity_id
_entity_poly.type
_entity_poly.pdbx_seq_one_letter_code
_entity_poly.pdbx_strand_id
1 'polypeptide(L)'
;MWTLDPQPETRPPAYASFLAAGTAATVELSIMQPLDVVKTRMHLQGQGVKSGDNFQGTLAAMRGICRAEGLMGLWRGFVPGLCVVIPRRGFKFVFYDAFISCLWKGEKSKAPFFHSLAAGGMAGAAEACIITPLECIKIGMQSEKAAGKAATGTLAFAQAMVRTGGIQSLYAGLGATVAKHTAHSCQGHGCCETYR
;
A
#
# COMPACT_ATOMS: atom_id res chain seq x y z
N MET A 1 23.65 -19.78 25.53
CA MET A 1 22.44 -19.63 26.34
C MET A 1 22.23 -18.13 26.52
N TRP A 2 21.55 -17.48 25.56
CA TRP A 2 21.27 -16.03 25.60
C TRP A 2 19.91 -15.86 26.27
N THR A 3 19.92 -15.60 27.57
CA THR A 3 18.72 -15.19 28.31
C THR A 3 18.39 -13.77 27.86
N LEU A 4 17.38 -13.62 27.00
CA LEU A 4 16.77 -12.33 26.72
C LEU A 4 16.17 -11.81 28.03
N ASP A 5 16.82 -10.81 28.61
CA ASP A 5 16.27 -10.02 29.70
C ASP A 5 14.95 -9.38 29.23
N PRO A 6 13.86 -9.48 30.00
CA PRO A 6 12.57 -8.89 29.61
C PRO A 6 12.73 -7.38 29.55
N GLN A 7 12.84 -6.84 28.33
CA GLN A 7 12.87 -5.40 28.11
C GLN A 7 11.65 -4.77 28.79
N PRO A 8 11.81 -3.71 29.62
CA PRO A 8 10.67 -3.02 30.20
C PRO A 8 9.77 -2.52 29.06
N GLU A 9 8.46 -2.83 29.14
CA GLU A 9 7.45 -2.41 28.16
C GLU A 9 7.17 -0.90 28.28
N THR A 10 8.19 -0.07 28.07
CA THR A 10 8.01 1.36 27.86
C THR A 10 7.48 1.51 26.45
N ARG A 11 6.17 1.71 26.29
CA ARG A 11 5.57 2.05 24.99
C ARG A 11 6.35 3.24 24.43
N PRO A 12 7.09 3.08 23.31
CA PRO A 12 7.79 4.19 22.72
C PRO A 12 6.76 5.27 22.37
N PRO A 13 7.12 6.56 22.50
CA PRO A 13 6.21 7.63 22.16
C PRO A 13 5.76 7.45 20.70
N ALA A 14 4.51 7.80 20.39
CA ALA A 14 3.89 7.45 19.10
C ALA A 14 4.77 7.80 17.88
N TYR A 15 5.50 8.92 17.94
CA TYR A 15 6.43 9.33 16.88
C TYR A 15 7.59 8.35 16.67
N ALA A 16 8.12 7.72 17.72
CA ALA A 16 9.20 6.75 17.63
C ALA A 16 8.74 5.46 16.94
N SER A 17 7.52 5.00 17.24
CA SER A 17 6.88 3.90 16.51
C SER A 17 6.65 4.25 15.03
N PHE A 18 6.25 5.49 14.73
CA PHE A 18 6.11 5.95 13.36
C PHE A 18 7.43 6.01 12.60
N LEU A 19 8.51 6.47 13.25
CA LEU A 19 9.84 6.51 12.64
C LEU A 19 10.38 5.10 12.41
N ALA A 20 10.24 4.20 13.39
CA ALA A 20 10.63 2.80 13.25
C ALA A 20 9.82 2.07 12.15
N ALA A 21 8.52 2.32 12.07
CA ALA A 21 7.68 1.81 11.00
C ALA A 21 8.07 2.41 9.64
N GLY A 22 8.46 3.69 9.60
CA GLY A 22 8.91 4.39 8.40
C GLY A 22 10.23 3.83 7.85
N THR A 23 11.21 3.57 8.72
CA THR A 23 12.50 2.96 8.33
C THR A 23 12.33 1.50 7.90
N ALA A 24 11.54 0.73 8.64
CA ALA A 24 11.18 -0.64 8.25
C ALA A 24 10.50 -0.66 6.87
N ALA A 25 9.56 0.27 6.63
CA ALA A 25 8.90 0.42 5.34
C ALA A 25 9.88 0.77 4.22
N THR A 26 10.87 1.63 4.46
CA THR A 26 11.85 2.01 3.43
C THR A 26 12.68 0.80 3.03
N VAL A 27 13.17 0.01 4.01
CA VAL A 27 13.96 -1.20 3.76
C VAL A 27 13.12 -2.26 3.04
N GLU A 28 11.88 -2.48 3.49
CA GLU A 28 10.92 -3.38 2.83
C GLU A 28 10.72 -3.00 1.36
N LEU A 29 10.43 -1.72 1.09
CA LEU A 29 10.25 -1.23 -0.28
C LEU A 29 11.53 -1.36 -1.10
N SER A 30 12.72 -1.12 -0.54
CA SER A 30 13.98 -1.25 -1.29
C SER A 30 14.23 -2.67 -1.79
N ILE A 31 13.81 -3.68 -1.03
CA ILE A 31 13.97 -5.10 -1.39
C ILE A 31 12.81 -5.57 -2.29
N MET A 32 11.57 -5.14 -2.03
CA MET A 32 10.37 -5.56 -2.76
C MET A 32 10.14 -4.82 -4.08
N GLN A 33 10.58 -3.57 -4.20
CA GLN A 33 10.38 -2.74 -5.40
C GLN A 33 10.77 -3.41 -6.72
N PRO A 34 11.92 -4.10 -6.86
CA PRO A 34 12.25 -4.78 -8.11
C PRO A 34 11.24 -5.87 -8.49
N LEU A 35 10.69 -6.59 -7.50
CA LEU A 35 9.70 -7.62 -7.71
C LEU A 35 8.35 -7.01 -8.12
N ASP A 36 7.95 -5.91 -7.46
CA ASP A 36 6.72 -5.18 -7.77
C ASP A 36 6.74 -4.59 -9.19
N VAL A 37 7.89 -4.08 -9.63
CA VAL A 37 8.08 -3.58 -11.01
C VAL A 37 7.93 -4.72 -12.02
N VAL A 38 8.53 -5.89 -11.77
CA VAL A 38 8.37 -7.03 -12.67
C VAL A 38 6.91 -7.49 -12.72
N LYS A 39 6.25 -7.61 -11.56
CA LYS A 39 4.86 -8.06 -11.47
C LYS A 39 3.90 -7.11 -12.20
N THR A 40 4.07 -5.80 -12.03
CA THR A 40 3.23 -4.79 -12.70
C THR A 40 3.42 -4.81 -14.21
N ARG A 41 4.66 -4.95 -14.71
CA ARG A 41 4.93 -5.08 -16.16
C ARG A 41 4.32 -6.35 -16.76
N MET A 42 4.39 -7.48 -16.05
CA MET A 42 3.74 -8.72 -16.48
C MET A 42 2.20 -8.59 -16.52
N HIS A 43 1.59 -7.92 -15.54
CA HIS A 43 0.14 -7.67 -15.55
C HIS A 43 -0.27 -6.77 -16.73
N LEU A 44 0.53 -5.76 -17.05
CA LEU A 44 0.27 -4.87 -18.19
C LEU A 44 0.45 -5.57 -19.54
N GLN A 45 1.35 -6.57 -19.63
CA GLN A 45 1.45 -7.43 -20.81
C GLN A 45 0.20 -8.29 -21.01
N GLY A 46 -0.34 -8.87 -19.93
CA GLY A 46 -1.60 -9.63 -20.00
C GLY A 46 -2.81 -8.80 -20.44
N GLN A 47 -2.74 -7.47 -20.35
CA GLN A 47 -3.78 -6.54 -20.78
C GLN A 47 -3.58 -5.98 -22.20
N GLY A 48 -2.64 -6.51 -22.99
CA GLY A 48 -2.50 -6.17 -24.42
C GLY A 48 -1.68 -4.93 -24.73
N VAL A 49 -0.91 -4.39 -23.77
CA VAL A 49 0.07 -3.33 -24.07
C VAL A 49 1.22 -3.97 -24.86
N LYS A 50 1.29 -3.67 -26.17
CA LYS A 50 2.33 -4.14 -27.12
C LYS A 50 3.71 -3.61 -26.72
N SER A 51 4.34 -4.22 -25.71
CA SER A 51 5.79 -4.19 -25.56
C SER A 51 6.32 -5.38 -26.35
N GLY A 52 7.09 -5.13 -27.41
CA GLY A 52 7.51 -6.12 -28.42
C GLY A 52 8.36 -7.31 -27.95
N ASP A 53 8.49 -7.53 -26.64
CA ASP A 53 9.14 -8.69 -26.05
C ASP A 53 8.13 -9.53 -25.27
N ASN A 54 7.80 -10.73 -25.75
CA ASN A 54 7.11 -11.74 -24.94
C ASN A 54 8.04 -12.10 -23.76
N PHE A 55 7.77 -11.59 -22.56
CA PHE A 55 8.56 -11.96 -21.39
C PHE A 55 8.15 -13.37 -20.94
N GLN A 56 8.87 -14.39 -21.41
CA GLN A 56 8.78 -15.74 -20.86
C GLN A 56 9.42 -15.79 -19.46
N GLY A 57 8.65 -15.35 -18.46
CA GLY A 57 8.98 -15.47 -17.05
C GLY A 57 9.59 -14.22 -16.38
N THR A 58 9.53 -14.21 -15.05
CA THR A 58 9.94 -13.11 -14.15
C THR A 58 11.40 -12.68 -14.37
N LEU A 59 12.31 -13.63 -14.61
CA LEU A 59 13.73 -13.36 -14.83
C LEU A 59 14.02 -12.76 -16.22
N ALA A 60 13.26 -13.17 -17.24
CA ALA A 60 13.36 -12.59 -18.59
C ALA A 60 12.84 -11.15 -18.61
N ALA A 61 11.71 -10.89 -17.91
CA ALA A 61 11.19 -9.55 -17.69
C ALA A 61 12.21 -8.65 -16.97
N MET A 62 12.81 -9.15 -15.88
CA MET A 62 13.81 -8.40 -15.13
C MET A 62 15.03 -8.05 -15.98
N ARG A 63 15.56 -9.01 -16.77
CA ARG A 63 16.69 -8.75 -17.69
C ARG A 63 16.32 -7.78 -18.81
N GLY A 64 15.12 -7.90 -19.39
CA GLY A 64 14.64 -7.00 -20.42
C GLY A 64 14.53 -5.56 -19.92
N ILE A 65 13.98 -5.37 -18.71
CA ILE A 65 13.88 -4.05 -18.07
C ILE A 65 15.28 -3.48 -17.80
N CYS A 66 16.20 -4.27 -17.24
CA CYS A 66 17.57 -3.82 -17.00
C CYS A 66 18.31 -3.44 -18.29
N ARG A 67 18.01 -4.10 -19.42
CA ARG A 67 18.64 -3.80 -20.71
C ARG A 67 18.00 -2.58 -21.40
N ALA A 68 16.71 -2.34 -21.19
CA ALA A 68 15.96 -1.25 -21.83
C ALA A 68 16.03 0.08 -21.05
N GLU A 69 15.88 0.05 -19.73
CA GLU A 69 15.82 1.26 -18.87
C GLU A 69 16.98 1.35 -17.86
N GLY A 70 17.85 0.34 -17.80
CA GLY A 70 18.95 0.27 -16.83
C GLY A 70 18.52 -0.16 -15.42
N LEU A 71 19.49 -0.29 -14.51
CA LEU A 71 19.27 -0.65 -13.10
C LEU A 71 18.40 0.36 -12.35
N MET A 72 18.44 1.64 -12.71
CA MET A 72 17.57 2.67 -12.12
C MET A 72 16.10 2.55 -12.57
N GLY A 73 15.83 1.90 -13.71
CA GLY A 73 14.46 1.58 -14.14
C GLY A 73 13.74 0.67 -13.14
N LEU A 74 14.48 -0.16 -12.42
CA LEU A 74 13.97 -1.11 -11.44
C LEU A 74 13.54 -0.43 -10.11
N TRP A 75 14.09 0.75 -9.81
CA TRP A 75 13.75 1.55 -8.62
C TRP A 75 12.78 2.70 -8.94
N ARG A 76 12.35 2.78 -10.20
CA ARG A 76 11.45 3.83 -10.68
C ARG A 76 10.08 3.67 -9.99
N GLY A 77 9.69 4.68 -9.22
CA GLY A 77 8.44 4.65 -8.44
C GLY A 77 8.61 4.41 -6.93
N PHE A 78 9.84 4.30 -6.43
CA PHE A 78 10.11 4.15 -4.99
C PHE A 78 9.59 5.34 -4.16
N VAL A 79 9.92 6.56 -4.57
CA VAL A 79 9.49 7.80 -3.90
C VAL A 79 7.96 7.92 -3.81
N PRO A 80 7.18 7.82 -4.90
CA PRO A 80 5.73 7.85 -4.79
C PRO A 80 5.18 6.62 -4.03
N GLY A 81 5.88 5.47 -4.06
CA GLY A 81 5.70 4.32 -3.18
C GLY A 81 5.61 4.74 -1.72
N LEU A 82 6.72 5.31 -1.25
CA LEU A 82 6.89 5.78 0.12
C LEU A 82 5.86 6.85 0.52
N CYS A 83 5.62 7.83 -0.35
CA CYS A 83 4.67 8.92 -0.11
C CYS A 83 3.21 8.46 0.09
N VAL A 84 2.84 7.27 -0.38
CA VAL A 84 1.50 6.72 -0.12
C VAL A 84 1.51 5.81 1.09
N VAL A 85 2.55 4.98 1.24
CA VAL A 85 2.63 3.98 2.30
C VAL A 85 2.75 4.61 3.70
N ILE A 86 3.50 5.70 3.83
CA ILE A 86 3.68 6.40 5.11
C ILE A 86 2.34 6.99 5.62
N PRO A 87 1.64 7.87 4.88
CA PRO A 87 0.38 8.43 5.35
C PRO A 87 -0.69 7.35 5.53
N ARG A 88 -0.66 6.29 4.71
CA ARG A 88 -1.52 5.12 4.86
C ARG A 88 -1.40 4.46 6.23
N ARG A 89 -0.18 4.12 6.63
CA ARG A 89 0.08 3.54 7.95
C ARG A 89 -0.24 4.54 9.08
N GLY A 90 0.02 5.83 8.85
CA GLY A 90 -0.34 6.94 9.74
C GLY A 90 -1.84 7.00 10.06
N PHE A 91 -2.67 7.19 9.03
CA PHE A 91 -4.11 7.31 9.17
C PHE A 91 -4.74 6.04 9.72
N LYS A 92 -4.30 4.86 9.28
CA LYS A 92 -4.79 3.59 9.81
C LYS A 92 -4.62 3.50 11.32
N PHE A 93 -3.44 3.89 11.82
CA PHE A 93 -3.14 3.87 13.25
C PHE A 93 -4.04 4.83 14.03
N VAL A 94 -4.17 6.08 13.57
CA VAL A 94 -5.01 7.10 14.22
C VAL A 94 -6.48 6.66 14.25
N PHE A 95 -7.01 6.18 13.13
CA PHE A 95 -8.41 5.76 13.07
C PHE A 95 -8.66 4.49 13.87
N TYR A 96 -7.75 3.51 13.81
CA TYR A 96 -7.89 2.29 14.61
C TYR A 96 -7.92 2.64 16.10
N ASP A 97 -7.03 3.53 16.57
CA ASP A 97 -6.98 3.92 17.97
C ASP A 97 -8.25 4.65 18.42
N ALA A 98 -8.82 5.50 17.56
CA ALA A 98 -10.08 6.18 17.82
C ALA A 98 -11.27 5.21 17.87
N PHE A 99 -11.40 4.31 16.88
CA PHE A 99 -12.52 3.38 16.79
C PHE A 99 -12.48 2.29 17.86
N ILE A 100 -11.30 1.73 18.18
CA ILE A 100 -11.18 0.72 19.23
C ILE A 100 -11.50 1.31 20.62
N SER A 101 -11.11 2.56 20.87
CA SER A 101 -11.42 3.26 22.13
C SER A 101 -12.90 3.57 22.29
N CYS A 102 -13.64 3.71 21.17
CA CYS A 102 -15.08 3.89 21.18
C CYS A 102 -15.84 2.58 21.39
N LEU A 103 -15.33 1.48 20.83
CA LEU A 103 -15.96 0.15 20.89
C LEU A 103 -15.61 -0.64 22.16
N TRP A 104 -14.44 -0.41 22.75
CA TRP A 104 -13.95 -1.15 23.92
C TRP A 104 -13.25 -0.22 24.91
N LYS A 105 -13.75 -0.18 26.15
CA LYS A 105 -13.18 0.63 27.24
C LYS A 105 -12.11 -0.09 28.06
N GLY A 106 -11.85 -1.38 27.79
CA GLY A 106 -10.82 -2.15 28.46
C GLY A 106 -9.46 -2.06 27.77
N GLU A 107 -8.53 -2.92 28.16
CA GLU A 107 -7.19 -2.96 27.56
C GLU A 107 -7.25 -3.32 26.06
N LYS A 108 -6.73 -2.45 25.19
CA LYS A 108 -6.77 -2.57 23.72
C LYS A 108 -6.19 -3.91 23.21
N SER A 109 -5.18 -4.44 23.90
CA SER A 109 -4.53 -5.71 23.54
C SER A 109 -5.38 -6.95 23.84
N LYS A 110 -6.45 -6.80 24.63
CA LYS A 110 -7.38 -7.89 25.01
C LYS A 110 -8.76 -7.73 24.41
N ALA A 111 -8.93 -6.81 23.46
CA ALA A 111 -10.22 -6.60 22.83
C ALA A 111 -10.68 -7.88 22.10
N PRO A 112 -11.93 -8.33 22.30
CA PRO A 112 -12.44 -9.55 21.67
C PRO A 112 -12.43 -9.43 20.15
N PHE A 113 -12.26 -10.56 19.46
CA PHE A 113 -12.06 -10.65 18.01
C PHE A 113 -13.00 -9.74 17.20
N PHE A 114 -14.31 -9.82 17.48
CA PHE A 114 -15.32 -9.04 16.75
C PHE A 114 -15.16 -7.52 16.91
N HIS A 115 -14.67 -7.04 18.05
CA HIS A 115 -14.47 -5.61 18.29
C HIS A 115 -13.20 -5.11 17.60
N SER A 116 -12.13 -5.90 17.63
CA SER A 116 -10.89 -5.60 16.88
C SER A 116 -11.13 -5.64 15.37
N LEU A 117 -11.94 -6.57 14.89
CA LEU A 117 -12.33 -6.68 13.48
C LEU A 117 -13.20 -5.50 13.04
N ALA A 118 -14.22 -5.14 13.83
CA ALA A 118 -15.07 -3.99 13.55
C ALA A 118 -14.29 -2.68 13.56
N ALA A 119 -13.44 -2.45 14.57
CA ALA A 119 -12.55 -1.29 14.64
C ALA A 119 -11.59 -1.24 13.45
N GLY A 120 -10.99 -2.39 13.07
CA GLY A 120 -10.10 -2.50 11.92
C GLY A 120 -10.78 -2.23 10.58
N GLY A 121 -12.01 -2.73 10.41
CA GLY A 121 -12.83 -2.48 9.23
C GLY A 121 -13.27 -1.02 9.10
N MET A 122 -13.76 -0.42 10.19
CA MET A 122 -14.15 0.99 10.22
C MET A 122 -12.95 1.92 10.01
N ALA A 123 -11.81 1.61 10.64
CA ALA A 123 -10.57 2.34 10.42
C ALA A 123 -10.11 2.26 8.96
N GLY A 124 -10.17 1.07 8.36
CA GLY A 124 -9.83 0.87 6.95
C GLY A 124 -10.76 1.62 6.00
N ALA A 125 -12.05 1.71 6.31
CA ALA A 125 -13.00 2.49 5.51
C ALA A 125 -12.75 4.00 5.60
N ALA A 126 -12.52 4.53 6.82
CA ALA A 126 -12.22 5.94 7.04
C ALA A 126 -10.90 6.37 6.40
N GLU A 127 -9.86 5.54 6.55
CA GLU A 127 -8.57 5.70 5.88
C GLU A 127 -8.73 5.70 4.35
N ALA A 128 -9.49 4.73 3.81
CA ALA A 128 -9.70 4.62 2.37
C ALA A 128 -10.36 5.89 1.80
N CYS A 129 -11.33 6.51 2.48
CA CYS A 129 -11.96 7.73 1.99
C CYS A 129 -10.97 8.91 1.79
N ILE A 130 -9.93 8.98 2.62
CA ILE A 130 -8.92 10.06 2.57
C ILE A 130 -7.81 9.73 1.57
N ILE A 131 -7.40 8.46 1.51
CA ILE A 131 -6.21 8.04 0.76
C ILE A 131 -6.52 7.62 -0.68
N THR A 132 -7.70 7.08 -0.93
CA THR A 132 -8.13 6.60 -2.25
C THR A 132 -7.95 7.65 -3.37
N PRO A 133 -8.28 8.95 -3.21
CA PRO A 133 -8.03 9.92 -4.28
C PRO A 133 -6.53 10.06 -4.61
N LEU A 134 -5.66 10.05 -3.60
CA LEU A 134 -4.20 10.12 -3.80
C LEU A 134 -3.66 8.86 -4.48
N GLU A 135 -4.22 7.71 -4.15
CA GLU A 135 -3.85 6.45 -4.78
C GLU A 135 -4.31 6.34 -6.22
N CYS A 136 -5.56 6.74 -6.52
CA CYS A 136 -6.06 6.78 -7.90
C CYS A 136 -5.18 7.65 -8.80
N ILE A 137 -4.80 8.84 -8.33
CA ILE A 137 -3.91 9.74 -9.08
C ILE A 137 -2.55 9.07 -9.32
N LYS A 138 -1.95 8.46 -8.29
CA LYS A 138 -0.65 7.80 -8.43
C LYS A 138 -0.71 6.57 -9.35
N ILE A 139 -1.71 5.72 -9.20
CA ILE A 139 -1.88 4.50 -10.01
C ILE A 139 -2.14 4.88 -11.46
N GLY A 140 -2.98 5.89 -11.71
CA GLY A 140 -3.23 6.42 -13.04
C GLY A 140 -1.97 7.03 -13.69
N MET A 141 -1.17 7.76 -12.92
CA MET A 141 0.12 8.24 -13.42
C MET A 141 1.09 7.10 -13.76
N GLN A 142 1.06 6.01 -13.00
CA GLN A 142 1.90 4.83 -13.27
C GLN A 142 1.42 4.08 -14.50
N SER A 143 0.11 3.99 -14.74
CA SER A 143 -0.44 3.35 -15.94
C SER A 143 -0.16 4.15 -17.21
N GLU A 144 -0.29 5.49 -17.19
CA GLU A 144 0.00 6.33 -18.36
C GLU A 144 1.50 6.34 -18.73
N LYS A 145 2.38 6.35 -17.73
CA LYS A 145 3.82 6.17 -17.95
C LYS A 145 4.15 4.82 -18.58
N ALA A 146 3.47 3.75 -18.12
CA ALA A 146 3.65 2.43 -18.71
C ALA A 146 3.09 2.34 -20.13
N ALA A 147 2.10 3.18 -20.48
CA ALA A 147 1.57 3.33 -21.83
C ALA A 147 2.41 4.27 -22.73
N GLY A 148 3.55 4.80 -22.24
CA GLY A 148 4.47 5.62 -23.03
C GLY A 148 4.01 7.07 -23.29
N LYS A 149 2.99 7.57 -22.58
CA LYS A 149 2.53 8.95 -22.71
C LYS A 149 3.35 9.91 -21.84
N ALA A 150 3.57 11.13 -22.32
CA ALA A 150 4.34 12.15 -21.61
C ALA A 150 3.74 12.42 -20.23
N ALA A 151 4.58 12.37 -19.20
CA ALA A 151 4.17 12.58 -17.81
C ALA A 151 3.83 14.04 -17.57
N THR A 152 2.59 14.44 -17.85
CA THR A 152 2.05 15.72 -17.39
C THR A 152 2.05 15.68 -15.84
N GLY A 153 2.42 16.79 -15.19
CA GLY A 153 2.59 16.83 -13.73
C GLY A 153 1.36 16.31 -12.96
N THR A 154 1.57 15.85 -11.72
CA THR A 154 0.53 15.23 -10.87
C THR A 154 -0.78 16.04 -10.82
N LEU A 155 -0.67 17.36 -10.79
CA LEU A 155 -1.81 18.28 -10.80
C LEU A 155 -2.54 18.32 -12.14
N ALA A 156 -1.81 18.28 -13.26
CA ALA A 156 -2.41 18.28 -14.59
C ALA A 156 -3.08 16.94 -14.89
N PHE A 157 -2.53 15.82 -14.41
CA PHE A 157 -3.17 14.51 -14.49
C PHE A 157 -4.44 14.45 -13.63
N ALA A 158 -4.37 14.93 -12.38
CA ALA A 158 -5.54 15.04 -11.51
C ALA A 158 -6.63 15.94 -12.13
N GLN A 159 -6.25 17.08 -12.72
CA GLN A 159 -7.18 17.99 -13.38
C GLN A 159 -7.79 17.38 -14.64
N ALA A 160 -7.00 16.63 -15.42
CA ALA A 160 -7.51 15.89 -16.57
C ALA A 160 -8.50 14.80 -16.16
N MET A 161 -8.21 14.05 -15.10
CA MET A 161 -9.08 13.00 -14.54
C MET A 161 -10.42 13.57 -14.04
N VAL A 162 -10.38 14.69 -13.32
CA VAL A 162 -11.60 15.36 -12.84
C VAL A 162 -12.41 15.93 -14.02
N ARG A 163 -11.76 16.40 -15.09
CA ARG A 163 -12.46 16.90 -16.28
C ARG A 163 -13.10 15.81 -17.13
N THR A 164 -12.54 14.60 -17.18
CA THR A 164 -13.06 13.50 -18.02
C THR A 164 -14.09 12.65 -17.29
N GLY A 165 -13.88 12.32 -16.01
CA GLY A 165 -14.71 11.40 -15.24
C GLY A 165 -15.36 12.00 -13.99
N GLY A 166 -15.19 13.30 -13.75
CA GLY A 166 -15.69 13.97 -12.55
C GLY A 166 -15.02 13.47 -11.26
N ILE A 167 -15.55 13.92 -10.11
CA ILE A 167 -15.05 13.52 -8.78
C ILE A 167 -15.33 12.04 -8.51
N GLN A 168 -16.36 11.45 -9.12
CA GLN A 168 -16.68 10.03 -8.97
C GLN A 168 -15.58 9.11 -9.52
N SER A 169 -14.81 9.55 -10.53
CA SER A 169 -13.66 8.79 -11.03
C SER A 169 -12.53 8.63 -9.99
N LEU A 170 -12.38 9.58 -9.07
CA LEU A 170 -11.40 9.50 -7.97
C LEU A 170 -11.77 8.45 -6.92
N TYR A 171 -13.06 8.12 -6.82
CA TYR A 171 -13.60 7.08 -5.92
C TYR A 171 -13.96 5.79 -6.65
N ALA A 172 -13.76 5.71 -7.96
CA ALA A 172 -13.95 4.49 -8.74
C ALA A 172 -12.92 3.45 -8.26
N GLY A 173 -13.39 2.48 -7.47
CA GLY A 173 -12.52 1.50 -6.79
C GLY A 173 -12.57 1.54 -5.26
N LEU A 174 -13.28 2.49 -4.65
CA LEU A 174 -13.45 2.55 -3.19
C LEU A 174 -13.97 1.24 -2.60
N GLY A 175 -14.96 0.60 -3.24
CA GLY A 175 -15.47 -0.71 -2.83
C GLY A 175 -14.40 -1.81 -2.87
N ALA A 176 -13.55 -1.82 -3.90
CA ALA A 176 -12.43 -2.76 -4.02
C ALA A 176 -11.35 -2.48 -2.97
N THR A 177 -11.07 -1.21 -2.67
CA THR A 177 -10.12 -0.80 -1.62
C THR A 177 -10.60 -1.21 -0.25
N VAL A 178 -11.87 -0.94 0.09
CA VAL A 178 -12.48 -1.35 1.36
C VAL A 178 -12.50 -2.87 1.47
N ALA A 179 -12.94 -3.59 0.44
CA ALA A 179 -12.94 -5.06 0.43
C ALA A 179 -11.53 -5.63 0.63
N LYS A 180 -10.51 -5.04 0.00
CA LYS A 180 -9.11 -5.43 0.16
C LYS A 180 -8.61 -5.21 1.59
N HIS A 181 -8.95 -4.09 2.23
CA HIS A 181 -8.58 -3.81 3.62
C HIS A 181 -9.26 -4.74 4.61
N THR A 182 -10.54 -5.03 4.39
CA THR A 182 -11.28 -6.02 5.19
C THR A 182 -10.68 -7.40 5.02
N ALA A 183 -10.39 -7.84 3.79
CA ALA A 183 -9.77 -9.13 3.51
C ALA A 183 -8.39 -9.26 4.17
N HIS A 184 -7.54 -8.24 4.09
CA HIS A 184 -6.22 -8.25 4.74
C HIS A 184 -6.33 -8.34 6.28
N SER A 185 -7.34 -7.69 6.86
CA SER A 185 -7.58 -7.74 8.31
C SER A 185 -8.10 -9.12 8.74
N CYS A 186 -8.97 -9.73 7.95
CA CYS A 186 -9.45 -11.11 8.19
C CYS A 186 -8.33 -12.15 8.06
N GLN A 187 -7.48 -12.03 7.03
CA GLN A 187 -6.41 -12.99 6.75
C GLN A 187 -5.36 -13.03 7.88
N GLY A 188 -4.94 -11.87 8.39
CA GLY A 188 -3.94 -11.77 9.46
C GLY A 188 -4.40 -12.39 10.78
N HIS A 189 -5.67 -12.16 11.15
CA HIS A 189 -6.23 -12.72 12.38
C HIS A 189 -6.60 -14.20 12.25
N GLY A 190 -7.14 -14.64 11.09
CA GLY A 190 -7.48 -16.04 10.86
C GLY A 190 -6.26 -16.98 10.88
N CYS A 191 -5.10 -16.55 10.37
CA CYS A 191 -3.85 -17.31 10.49
C CYS A 191 -3.36 -17.40 11.94
N CYS A 192 -3.50 -16.33 12.74
CA CYS A 192 -3.13 -16.37 14.15
C CYS A 192 -4.07 -17.25 14.99
N GLU A 193 -5.37 -17.23 14.68
CA GLU A 193 -6.37 -18.07 15.36
C GLU A 193 -6.20 -19.56 15.04
N THR A 194 -5.81 -19.89 13.80
CA THR A 194 -5.60 -21.29 13.35
C THR A 194 -4.29 -21.88 13.87
N TYR A 195 -3.32 -21.04 14.27
CA TYR A 195 -2.02 -21.46 14.80
C TYR A 195 -1.94 -21.43 16.34
N ARG A 196 -3.08 -21.28 17.02
CA ARG A 196 -3.20 -21.29 18.48
C ARG A 196 -3.89 -22.55 18.97
#